data_AF-A0A9W3D1M5-F1
#
_entry.id   AF-A0A9W3D1M5-F1
#
_cell.length_a   1.000
_cell.length_b   1.000
_cell.length_c   1.000
_cell.angle_alpha   90.00
_cell.angle_beta   90.00
_cell.angle_gamma   90.00
#
_symmetry.space_group_name_H-M   'P 1'
#
loop_
_entity.id
_entity.type
_entity.pdbx_description
1 polymer ?
#
loop_
_entity_poly.entity_id
_entity_poly.type
_entity_poly.pdbx_seq_one_letter_code
_entity_poly.pdbx_strand_id
1 'polypeptide(L)'
;MVEDEFSNPSVTEIQKCLADEDYSGAMGFYVLLRAVDRFTANYNKFPGQFDGGMDEDISRLKTTALSLLADLGCNGSVLPDDLINEMCRFGASELHVVAAFVGGIASQEVIKLVTKQFVPMLGTYIFNGIDHKSQLLTL
;
A
#
# COMPACT_ATOMS: atom_id res chain seq x y z
N MET A 1 -16.44 6.62 1.97
CA MET A 1 -15.06 7.19 2.10
C MET A 1 -14.01 6.13 1.83
N VAL A 2 -13.75 5.14 2.72
CA VAL A 2 -12.76 4.07 2.42
C VAL A 2 -13.30 3.02 1.44
N GLU A 3 -14.56 2.59 1.61
CA GLU A 3 -15.19 1.64 0.67
C GLU A 3 -15.35 2.23 -0.74
N ASP A 4 -15.63 3.54 -0.82
CA ASP A 4 -15.72 4.26 -2.09
C ASP A 4 -14.36 4.35 -2.77
N GLU A 5 -13.29 4.70 -2.04
CA GLU A 5 -11.91 4.67 -2.55
C GLU A 5 -11.53 3.27 -3.06
N PHE A 6 -11.89 2.23 -2.32
CA PHE A 6 -11.57 0.87 -2.71
C PHE A 6 -12.33 0.43 -3.97
N SER A 7 -13.60 0.82 -4.09
CA SER A 7 -14.51 0.37 -5.15
C SER A 7 -14.48 1.24 -6.40
N ASN A 8 -14.25 2.54 -6.25
CA ASN A 8 -14.27 3.55 -7.32
C ASN A 8 -13.08 4.52 -7.20
N PRO A 9 -11.82 4.04 -7.23
CA PRO A 9 -10.68 4.93 -7.14
C PRO A 9 -10.56 5.82 -8.38
N SER A 10 -10.09 7.05 -8.18
CA SER A 10 -9.76 7.98 -9.25
C SER A 10 -8.52 7.53 -10.00
N VAL A 11 -8.74 6.91 -11.17
CA VAL A 11 -7.67 6.43 -12.08
C VAL A 11 -6.67 7.54 -12.40
N THR A 12 -7.17 8.76 -12.62
CA THR A 12 -6.35 9.94 -12.94
C THR A 12 -5.42 10.31 -11.78
N GLU A 13 -5.90 10.27 -10.54
CA GLU A 13 -5.09 10.55 -9.34
C GLU A 13 -4.02 9.47 -9.16
N ILE A 14 -4.38 8.19 -9.30
CA ILE A 14 -3.44 7.06 -9.21
C ILE A 14 -2.31 7.21 -10.24
N GLN A 15 -2.65 7.42 -11.51
CA GLN A 15 -1.66 7.58 -12.58
C GLN A 15 -0.75 8.78 -12.34
N LYS A 16 -1.31 9.90 -11.86
CA LYS A 16 -0.54 11.10 -11.51
C LYS A 16 0.44 10.82 -10.37
N CYS A 17 0.00 10.18 -9.29
CA CYS A 17 0.84 9.84 -8.14
C CYS A 17 1.93 8.80 -8.49
N LEU A 18 1.65 7.86 -9.40
CA LEU A 18 2.64 6.90 -9.88
C LEU A 18 3.73 7.55 -10.74
N ALA A 19 3.40 8.63 -11.46
CA ALA A 19 4.34 9.37 -12.28
C ALA A 19 5.14 10.44 -11.50
N ASP A 20 4.69 10.80 -10.30
CA ASP A 20 5.31 11.81 -9.44
C ASP A 20 6.40 11.17 -8.57
N GLU A 21 7.62 11.69 -8.62
CA GLU A 21 8.77 11.13 -7.89
C GLU A 21 8.55 11.10 -6.37
N ASP A 22 7.86 12.08 -5.80
CA ASP A 22 7.65 12.19 -4.34
C ASP A 22 6.53 11.27 -3.85
N TYR A 23 5.58 10.90 -4.72
CA TYR A 23 4.42 10.07 -4.38
C TYR A 23 4.54 8.63 -4.88
N SER A 24 5.38 8.36 -5.87
CA SER A 24 5.52 7.06 -6.52
C SER A 24 5.80 5.92 -5.53
N GLY A 25 6.63 6.15 -4.51
CA GLY A 25 6.92 5.17 -3.47
C GLY A 25 5.70 4.84 -2.60
N ALA A 26 5.01 5.86 -2.09
CA ALA A 26 3.81 5.70 -1.27
C ALA A 26 2.65 5.05 -2.08
N MET A 27 2.48 5.49 -3.32
CA MET A 27 1.50 4.92 -4.24
C MET A 27 1.84 3.47 -4.60
N GLY A 28 3.12 3.16 -4.79
CA GLY A 28 3.60 1.80 -5.00
C GLY A 28 3.26 0.89 -3.82
N PHE A 29 3.49 1.33 -2.57
CA PHE A 29 3.08 0.59 -1.38
C PHE A 29 1.56 0.41 -1.31
N TYR A 30 0.77 1.45 -1.60
CA TYR A 30 -0.68 1.35 -1.66
C TYR A 30 -1.14 0.24 -2.63
N VAL A 31 -0.63 0.25 -3.86
CA VAL A 31 -0.96 -0.76 -4.87
C VAL A 31 -0.50 -2.15 -4.42
N LEU A 32 0.70 -2.28 -3.84
CA LEU A 32 1.22 -3.57 -3.39
C LEU A 32 0.45 -4.12 -2.19
N LEU A 33 0.03 -3.30 -1.23
CA LEU A 33 -0.82 -3.74 -0.12
C LEU A 33 -2.13 -4.33 -0.65
N ARG A 34 -2.77 -3.67 -1.62
CA ARG A 34 -3.97 -4.22 -2.30
C ARG A 34 -3.65 -5.50 -3.09
N ALA A 35 -2.49 -5.58 -3.73
CA ALA A 35 -2.06 -6.78 -4.44
C ALA A 35 -1.78 -7.95 -3.48
N VAL A 36 -1.26 -7.67 -2.28
CA VAL A 36 -1.03 -8.65 -1.21
C VAL A 36 -2.36 -9.23 -0.71
N ASP A 37 -3.40 -8.41 -0.55
CA ASP A 37 -4.74 -8.91 -0.19
C ASP A 37 -5.27 -9.89 -1.25
N ARG A 38 -5.18 -9.52 -2.52
CA ARG A 38 -5.58 -10.39 -3.65
C ARG A 38 -4.72 -11.64 -3.73
N PHE A 39 -3.40 -11.53 -3.51
CA PHE A 39 -2.48 -12.65 -3.46
C PHE A 39 -2.89 -13.63 -2.34
N THR A 40 -3.16 -13.11 -1.15
CA THR A 40 -3.51 -13.92 0.02
C THR A 40 -4.83 -14.66 -0.20
N ALA A 41 -5.82 -14.01 -0.82
CA ALA A 41 -7.07 -14.66 -1.22
C ALA A 41 -6.87 -15.80 -2.23
N ASN A 42 -5.90 -15.68 -3.14
CA ASN A 42 -5.63 -16.67 -4.18
C ASN A 42 -4.76 -17.85 -3.70
N TYR A 43 -3.80 -17.59 -2.83
CA TYR A 43 -2.76 -18.56 -2.45
C TYR A 43 -2.85 -19.02 -0.99
N ASN A 44 -3.77 -18.48 -0.19
CA ASN A 44 -3.95 -18.78 1.24
C ASN A 44 -2.67 -18.60 2.09
N LYS A 45 -1.79 -17.68 1.67
CA LYS A 45 -0.59 -17.27 2.40
C LYS A 45 -0.21 -15.84 1.99
N PHE A 46 0.57 -15.17 2.83
CA PHE A 46 1.20 -13.90 2.44
C PHE A 46 2.46 -14.14 1.60
N PRO A 47 2.83 -13.22 0.69
CA PRO A 47 4.07 -13.35 -0.07
C PRO A 47 5.28 -13.29 0.85
N GLY A 48 6.20 -14.25 0.70
CA GLY A 48 7.42 -14.33 1.51
C GLY A 48 7.22 -14.73 2.97
N GLN A 49 6.03 -15.20 3.36
CA GLN A 49 5.73 -15.63 4.74
C GLN A 49 6.51 -16.87 5.17
N PHE A 50 6.80 -17.78 4.25
CA PHE A 50 7.45 -19.06 4.53
C PHE A 50 8.81 -19.15 3.84
N ASP A 51 9.75 -19.85 4.48
CA ASP A 51 11.07 -20.10 3.93
C ASP A 51 10.98 -20.98 2.66
N GLY A 52 11.79 -20.66 1.64
CA GLY A 52 11.98 -21.53 0.48
C GLY A 52 10.94 -21.43 -0.64
N GLY A 53 10.51 -20.21 -0.99
CA GLY A 53 9.62 -19.96 -2.14
C GLY A 53 9.57 -18.50 -2.59
N MET A 54 10.56 -17.69 -2.20
CA MET A 54 10.50 -16.23 -2.37
C MET A 54 10.46 -15.81 -3.84
N ASP A 55 11.26 -16.42 -4.72
CA ASP A 55 11.28 -16.10 -6.16
C ASP A 55 9.93 -16.38 -6.84
N GLU A 56 9.25 -17.45 -6.42
CA GLU A 56 7.91 -17.78 -6.89
C GLU A 56 6.88 -16.76 -6.39
N ASP A 57 6.96 -16.39 -5.11
CA ASP A 57 6.08 -15.39 -4.51
C ASP A 57 6.29 -14.00 -5.14
N ILE A 58 7.52 -13.60 -5.44
CA ILE A 58 7.86 -12.37 -6.17
C ILE A 58 7.18 -12.37 -7.54
N SER A 59 7.34 -13.47 -8.29
CA SER A 59 6.76 -13.60 -9.63
C SER A 59 5.24 -13.51 -9.59
N ARG A 60 4.60 -14.22 -8.66
CA ARG A 60 3.15 -14.23 -8.46
C ARG A 60 2.62 -12.88 -7.98
N LEU A 61 3.32 -12.21 -7.07
CA LEU A 61 2.95 -10.87 -6.58
C LEU A 61 3.04 -9.84 -7.72
N LYS A 62 4.10 -9.89 -8.54
CA LYS A 62 4.23 -9.04 -9.74
C LYS A 62 3.06 -9.23 -10.71
N THR A 63 2.69 -10.47 -11.02
CA THR A 63 1.52 -10.74 -11.86
C THR A 63 0.22 -10.23 -11.24
N THR A 64 0.06 -10.39 -9.91
CA THR A 64 -1.13 -9.92 -9.20
C THR A 64 -1.24 -8.40 -9.21
N ALA A 65 -0.13 -7.69 -8.99
CA ALA A 65 -0.07 -6.23 -9.03
C ALA A 65 -0.35 -5.68 -10.43
N LEU A 66 0.20 -6.29 -11.49
CA LEU A 66 -0.09 -5.90 -12.87
C LEU A 66 -1.56 -6.12 -13.23
N SER A 67 -2.15 -7.25 -12.82
CA SER A 67 -3.58 -7.51 -12.99
C SER A 67 -4.43 -6.48 -12.25
N LEU A 68 -4.05 -6.11 -11.03
CA LEU A 68 -4.76 -5.08 -10.27
C LEU A 68 -4.70 -3.72 -10.97
N LEU A 69 -3.52 -3.29 -11.44
CA LEU A 69 -3.38 -2.03 -12.19
C LEU A 69 -4.21 -2.02 -13.47
N ALA A 70 -4.30 -3.15 -14.18
CA ALA A 70 -5.14 -3.28 -15.36
C ALA A 70 -6.64 -3.15 -15.02
N ASP A 71 -7.11 -3.80 -13.95
CA ASP A 71 -8.50 -3.70 -13.49
C ASP A 71 -8.85 -2.26 -13.06
N LEU A 72 -7.89 -1.54 -12.49
CA LEU A 72 -8.01 -0.14 -12.12
C LEU A 72 -7.91 0.83 -13.31
N GLY A 73 -7.74 0.34 -14.55
CA GLY A 73 -7.59 1.18 -15.73
C GLY A 73 -6.23 1.87 -15.88
N CYS A 74 -5.25 1.53 -15.02
CA CYS A 74 -3.88 2.05 -15.04
C CYS A 74 -2.99 1.23 -15.98
N ASN A 75 -3.46 0.97 -17.20
CA ASN A 75 -2.74 0.16 -18.19
C ASN A 75 -1.41 0.84 -18.57
N GLY A 76 -0.30 0.10 -18.45
CA GLY A 76 1.04 0.59 -18.78
C GLY A 76 1.82 1.17 -17.60
N SER A 77 1.18 1.36 -16.43
CA SER A 77 1.90 1.64 -15.19
C SER A 77 2.62 0.39 -14.71
N VAL A 78 3.89 0.52 -14.34
CA VAL A 78 4.71 -0.59 -13.81
C VAL A 78 5.31 -0.15 -12.49
N LEU A 79 5.25 -1.01 -11.50
CA LEU A 79 5.89 -0.79 -10.20
C LEU A 79 7.38 -1.17 -10.28
N PRO A 80 8.26 -0.47 -9.55
CA PRO A 80 9.66 -0.85 -9.46
C PRO A 80 9.82 -2.28 -8.94
N ASP A 81 10.64 -3.10 -9.61
CA ASP A 81 10.85 -4.48 -9.21
C ASP A 81 11.43 -4.58 -7.79
N ASP A 82 12.31 -3.66 -7.40
CA ASP A 82 12.87 -3.59 -6.04
C ASP A 82 11.78 -3.47 -4.97
N LEU A 83 10.70 -2.72 -5.25
CA LEU A 83 9.59 -2.56 -4.31
C LEU A 83 8.78 -3.85 -4.14
N ILE A 84 8.63 -4.64 -5.22
CA ILE A 84 7.95 -5.94 -5.20
C ILE A 84 8.80 -6.96 -4.41
N ASN A 85 10.10 -6.97 -4.67
CA ASN A 85 11.06 -7.80 -3.94
C ASN A 85 11.02 -7.48 -2.44
N GLU A 86 11.01 -6.19 -2.10
CA GLU A 86 10.98 -5.72 -0.73
C GLU A 86 9.67 -6.08 -0.02
N MET A 87 8.53 -6.00 -0.71
CA MET A 87 7.25 -6.45 -0.16
C MET A 87 7.26 -7.94 0.20
N CYS A 88 7.86 -8.79 -0.64
CA CYS A 88 8.04 -10.21 -0.31
C CYS A 88 9.03 -10.38 0.85
N ARG A 89 10.11 -9.58 0.90
CA ARG A 89 11.11 -9.61 1.98
C ARG A 89 10.50 -9.29 3.35
N PHE A 90 9.47 -8.44 3.41
CA PHE A 90 8.76 -8.17 4.65
C PHE A 90 8.07 -9.41 5.23
N GLY A 91 7.63 -10.34 4.38
CA GLY A 91 7.05 -11.61 4.81
C GLY A 91 5.84 -11.47 5.74
N ALA A 92 5.05 -10.41 5.57
CA ALA A 92 3.96 -10.02 6.46
C ALA A 92 4.34 -9.84 7.95
N SER A 93 5.59 -9.44 8.21
CA SER A 93 6.07 -9.13 9.56
C SER A 93 5.49 -7.80 10.09
N GLU A 94 5.16 -7.76 11.37
CA GLU A 94 4.73 -6.54 12.07
C GLU A 94 5.83 -6.04 13.01
N LEU A 95 6.58 -5.02 12.56
CA LEU A 95 7.66 -4.45 13.36
C LEU A 95 7.12 -3.52 14.44
N HIS A 96 7.51 -3.75 15.70
CA HIS A 96 7.05 -2.98 16.86
C HIS A 96 7.18 -1.46 16.69
N VAL A 97 8.30 -0.99 16.13
CA VAL A 97 8.53 0.45 15.93
C VAL A 97 7.61 1.07 14.88
N VAL A 98 7.29 0.32 13.81
CA VAL A 98 6.36 0.77 12.77
C VAL A 98 4.93 0.77 13.32
N ALA A 99 4.55 -0.30 14.04
CA ALA A 99 3.25 -0.41 14.69
C ALA A 99 3.03 0.71 15.72
N ALA A 100 4.03 1.03 16.56
CA ALA A 100 3.96 2.12 17.52
C ALA A 100 3.79 3.48 16.84
N PHE A 101 4.50 3.74 15.75
CA PHE A 101 4.38 4.98 14.98
C PHE A 101 2.98 5.13 14.38
N VAL A 102 2.52 4.12 13.64
CA VAL A 102 1.18 4.12 13.02
C VAL A 102 0.09 4.21 14.08
N GLY A 103 0.24 3.50 15.20
CA GLY A 103 -0.68 3.54 16.33
C GLY A 103 -0.79 4.93 16.97
N GLY A 104 0.30 5.69 17.05
CA GLY A 104 0.29 7.08 17.51
C GLY A 104 -0.50 8.00 16.59
N ILE A 105 -0.26 7.90 15.27
CA ILE A 105 -1.00 8.68 14.26
C ILE A 105 -2.49 8.33 14.30
N ALA A 106 -2.83 7.04 14.25
CA ALA A 106 -4.22 6.57 14.27
C ALA A 106 -4.96 7.01 15.54
N SER A 107 -4.32 6.89 16.71
CA SER A 107 -4.90 7.33 17.99
C SER A 107 -5.21 8.82 17.98
N GLN A 108 -4.31 9.63 17.42
CA GLN A 108 -4.53 11.07 17.32
C GLN A 108 -5.68 11.40 16.37
N GLU A 109 -5.80 10.74 15.21
CA GLU A 109 -6.94 10.94 14.30
C GLU A 109 -8.27 10.58 14.96
N VAL A 110 -8.30 9.51 15.78
CA VAL A 110 -9.48 9.15 16.57
C VAL A 110 -9.81 10.24 17.59
N ILE A 111 -8.82 10.80 18.30
CA ILE A 111 -9.03 11.91 19.26
C ILE A 111 -9.64 13.11 18.55
N LYS A 112 -9.17 13.47 17.34
CA LYS A 112 -9.74 14.58 16.55
C LYS A 112 -11.22 14.37 16.28
N LEU A 113 -11.59 13.16 15.84
CA LEU A 113 -12.98 12.81 15.54
C LEU A 113 -13.88 12.86 16.79
N VAL A 114 -13.43 12.28 17.90
CA VAL A 114 -14.20 12.20 19.15
C VAL A 114 -14.39 13.58 19.77
N THR A 115 -13.32 14.36 19.86
CA THR A 115 -13.36 15.68 20.50
C THR A 115 -13.96 16.76 19.61
N LYS A 116 -14.07 16.50 18.30
CA LYS A 116 -14.38 17.50 17.27
C LYS A 116 -13.42 18.70 17.33
N GLN A 117 -12.18 18.45 17.75
CA GLN A 117 -11.11 19.44 17.76
C GLN A 117 -10.07 19.07 16.71
N PHE A 118 -9.48 20.09 16.09
CA PHE A 118 -8.58 19.96 14.94
C PHE A 118 -9.26 19.39 13.69
N VAL A 119 -8.48 19.26 12.60
CA VAL A 119 -8.95 18.76 11.30
C VAL A 119 -8.40 17.35 11.09
N PRO A 120 -9.28 16.33 10.92
CA PRO A 120 -8.88 14.98 10.53
C PRO A 120 -8.24 14.97 9.14
N MET A 121 -7.27 14.07 8.92
CA MET A 121 -6.74 13.82 7.59
C MET A 121 -7.82 13.24 6.68
N LEU A 122 -7.80 13.64 5.40
CA LEU A 122 -8.71 13.14 4.38
C LEU A 122 -7.92 12.31 3.37
N GLY A 123 -8.30 11.04 3.20
CA GLY A 123 -7.64 10.09 2.31
C GLY A 123 -6.83 9.04 3.08
N THR A 124 -5.90 8.41 2.37
CA THR A 124 -5.11 7.28 2.85
C THR A 124 -3.68 7.72 3.18
N TYR A 125 -3.31 7.62 4.46
CA TYR A 125 -1.96 7.94 4.92
C TYR A 125 -1.04 6.72 4.79
N ILE A 126 0.04 6.85 4.04
CA ILE A 126 1.07 5.82 3.87
C ILE A 126 2.35 6.29 4.53
N PHE A 127 2.93 5.43 5.38
CA PHE A 127 4.23 5.64 6.01
C PHE A 127 5.24 4.60 5.51
N ASN A 128 6.39 5.07 5.05
CA ASN A 128 7.52 4.23 4.68
C ASN A 128 8.60 4.32 5.78
N GLY A 129 8.78 3.21 6.51
CA GLY A 129 9.77 3.11 7.57
C GLY A 129 11.22 3.03 7.08
N ILE A 130 11.45 2.75 5.79
CA ILE A 130 12.80 2.59 5.21
C ILE A 130 13.47 3.95 4.99
N ASP A 131 12.74 4.91 4.44
CA ASP A 131 13.24 6.27 4.14
C ASP A 131 12.73 7.33 5.12
N HIS A 132 11.91 6.93 6.10
CA HIS A 132 11.27 7.79 7.08
C HIS A 132 10.36 8.87 6.47
N LYS A 133 9.75 8.59 5.32
CA LYS A 133 8.79 9.47 4.66
C LYS A 133 7.35 9.00 4.82
N SER A 134 6.43 9.93 4.66
CA SER A 134 5.00 9.63 4.62
C SER A 134 4.28 10.53 3.63
N GLN A 135 3.22 10.01 3.03
CA GLN A 135 2.37 10.76 2.11
C GLN A 135 0.90 10.52 2.44
N LEU A 136 0.08 11.55 2.23
CA LEU A 136 -1.37 11.45 2.27
C LEU A 136 -1.89 11.36 0.83
N LEU A 137 -2.53 10.25 0.48
CA LEU A 137 -3.07 9.97 -0.84
C LEU A 137 -4.55 10.31 -0.87
N THR A 138 -4.96 11.15 -1.81
CA THR A 138 -6.37 11.48 -2.08
C THR A 138 -6.81 10.73 -3.33
N LEU A 139 -7.51 9.61 -3.15
CA LEU A 139 -7.79 8.65 -4.22
C LEU A 139 -9.29 8.54 -4.54
#